data_AF-A0A4Q3TKU1-F1
#
_entry.id   AF-A0A4Q3TKU1-F1
#
_cell.length_a   1.000
_cell.length_b   1.000
_cell.length_c   1.000
_cell.angle_alpha   90.00
_cell.angle_beta   90.00
_cell.angle_gamma   90.00
#
_symmetry.space_group_name_H-M   'P 1'
#
loop_
_entity.id
_entity.type
_entity.pdbx_description
1 polymer ?
#
loop_
_entity_poly.entity_id
_entity_poly.type
_entity_poly.pdbx_seq_one_letter_code
_entity_poly.pdbx_strand_id
1 'polypeptide(L)'
;RALEADETIKRKRGSTEEEEIHMQRLMPADALRIRGQHNALNALAALALAGAAGCALSPMLHGLREYRGEPHRVEPVAIVDEVEYFDDSKGTNVGATVAALSGLGVDRRVVVILGGDGKGQDFSPLAEPVSKHARAVVRLRVLPPQRCPHDRAHRGVGDDHRRSHRLRPLPRLQHYPHR
;
A
#
# COMPACT_ATOMS: atom_id res chain seq x y z
N ARG A 1 -6.22 25.93 38.13
CA ARG A 1 -4.95 26.35 38.77
C ARG A 1 -4.21 25.07 39.12
N ALA A 2 -3.21 24.71 38.32
CA ALA A 2 -2.42 23.49 38.51
C ALA A 2 -1.20 23.82 39.40
N LEU A 3 -0.82 22.88 40.25
CA LEU A 3 0.32 22.98 41.17
C LEU A 3 1.56 22.32 40.54
N GLU A 4 2.74 22.86 40.87
CA GLU A 4 4.05 22.40 40.43
C GLU A 4 4.46 21.09 41.12
N ALA A 5 5.25 20.29 40.40
CA ALA A 5 5.63 18.93 40.78
C ALA A 5 6.54 18.90 42.02
N ASP A 6 6.11 18.17 43.05
CA ASP A 6 6.94 17.85 44.22
C ASP A 6 7.50 16.43 44.07
N GLU A 7 8.81 16.33 43.91
CA GLU A 7 9.54 15.08 43.78
C GLU A 7 9.69 14.42 45.16
N THR A 8 8.73 13.61 45.61
CA THR A 8 8.99 12.53 46.59
C THR A 8 7.75 11.65 46.82
N ILE A 9 7.52 10.66 45.94
CA ILE A 9 6.56 9.57 46.26
C ILE A 9 7.25 8.21 46.08
N LYS A 10 7.52 7.56 47.22
CA LYS A 10 8.02 6.19 47.33
C LYS A 10 6.99 5.20 46.77
N ARG A 11 7.38 4.43 45.75
CA ARG A 11 6.56 3.36 45.16
C ARG A 11 6.27 2.26 46.20
N LYS A 12 5.00 1.99 46.46
CA LYS A 12 4.53 0.90 47.34
C LYS A 12 4.06 -0.27 46.47
N ARG A 13 4.62 -1.45 46.73
CA ARG A 13 4.33 -2.74 46.05
C ARG A 13 2.86 -3.13 46.27
N GLY A 14 2.09 -3.27 45.19
CA GLY A 14 0.79 -3.96 45.22
C GLY A 14 -0.44 -3.19 44.74
N SER A 15 -0.31 -2.12 43.96
CA SER A 15 -1.43 -1.51 43.24
C SER A 15 -1.46 -2.02 41.81
N THR A 16 -2.62 -2.47 41.34
CA THR A 16 -2.94 -2.42 39.91
C THR A 16 -2.70 -0.98 39.49
N GLU A 17 -1.57 -0.72 38.84
CA GLU A 17 -1.23 0.62 38.35
C GLU A 17 -2.28 0.93 37.29
N GLU A 18 -3.30 1.70 37.66
CA GLU A 18 -4.12 2.41 36.69
C GLU A 18 -3.13 3.26 35.91
N GLU A 19 -2.76 2.82 34.70
CA GLU A 19 -1.87 3.57 33.83
C GLU A 19 -2.49 4.96 33.63
N GLU A 20 -1.96 5.96 34.34
CA GLU A 20 -2.41 7.34 34.20
C GLU A 20 -2.19 7.77 32.75
N ILE A 21 -3.28 7.85 32.00
CA ILE A 21 -3.24 8.27 30.59
C ILE A 21 -2.92 9.77 30.56
N HIS A 22 -1.65 10.09 30.29
CA HIS A 22 -1.22 11.46 30.10
C HIS A 22 -1.53 11.92 28.66
N MET A 23 -2.45 12.88 28.50
CA MET A 23 -2.75 13.46 27.19
C MET A 23 -1.83 14.63 26.88
N GLN A 24 -0.94 14.45 25.91
CA GLN A 24 -0.06 15.51 25.41
C GLN A 24 -0.58 16.07 24.08
N ARG A 25 -0.75 17.39 23.99
CA ARG A 25 -1.03 18.07 22.71
C ARG A 25 0.28 18.38 22.01
N LEU A 26 0.43 17.88 20.78
CA LEU A 26 1.66 18.01 20.00
C LEU A 26 1.62 19.21 19.05
N MET A 27 0.75 19.14 18.03
CA MET A 27 0.50 20.21 17.10
C MET A 27 -0.91 20.09 16.51
N PRO A 28 -1.49 21.19 15.99
CA PRO A 28 -2.72 21.15 15.23
C PRO A 28 -2.58 20.29 13.94
N ALA A 29 -3.58 19.49 13.59
CA ALA A 29 -3.53 18.62 12.41
C ALA A 29 -3.53 19.40 11.08
N ASP A 30 -4.10 20.60 11.08
CA ASP A 30 -4.10 21.56 9.96
C ASP A 30 -2.73 22.22 9.73
N ALA A 31 -1.81 22.14 10.69
CA ALA A 31 -0.42 22.55 10.51
C ALA A 31 0.40 21.53 9.69
N LEU A 32 -0.12 20.32 9.45
CA LEU A 32 0.48 19.37 8.53
C LEU A 32 0.22 19.80 7.08
N ARG A 33 1.27 19.76 6.25
CA ARG A 33 1.14 19.95 4.81
C ARG A 33 0.46 18.75 4.13
N ILE A 34 0.74 17.55 4.63
CA ILE A 34 0.05 16.33 4.20
C ILE A 34 -1.39 16.33 4.72
N ARG A 35 -2.37 16.26 3.81
CA ARG A 35 -3.79 16.32 4.15
C ARG A 35 -4.38 14.94 4.41
N GLY A 36 -5.43 14.88 5.22
CA GLY A 36 -6.24 13.67 5.46
C GLY A 36 -5.96 12.98 6.81
N GLN A 37 -7.01 12.35 7.36
CA GLN A 37 -6.97 11.72 8.69
C GLN A 37 -5.94 10.57 8.77
N HIS A 38 -5.80 9.77 7.71
CA HIS A 38 -4.81 8.69 7.68
C HIS A 38 -3.37 9.23 7.76
N ASN A 39 -3.09 10.39 7.18
CA ASN A 39 -1.78 11.03 7.24
C ASN A 39 -1.48 11.58 8.64
N ALA A 40 -2.49 12.09 9.35
CA ALA A 40 -2.35 12.44 10.76
C ALA A 40 -2.08 11.19 11.62
N LEU A 41 -2.72 10.05 11.34
CA LEU A 41 -2.43 8.78 12.02
C LEU A 41 -1.01 8.28 11.72
N ASN A 42 -0.55 8.35 10.48
CA ASN A 42 0.81 8.01 10.10
C ASN A 42 1.84 8.91 10.80
N ALA A 43 1.55 10.20 10.91
CA ALA A 43 2.37 11.16 11.63
C ALA A 43 2.47 10.83 13.12
N LEU A 44 1.34 10.49 13.76
CA LEU A 44 1.33 10.06 15.16
C LEU A 44 2.12 8.77 15.37
N ALA A 45 1.96 7.78 14.48
CA ALA A 45 2.74 6.54 14.52
C ALA A 45 4.25 6.81 14.37
N ALA A 46 4.64 7.68 13.44
CA ALA A 46 6.04 8.08 13.25
C ALA A 46 6.62 8.77 14.49
N LEU A 47 5.86 9.70 15.11
CA LEU A 47 6.26 10.38 16.34
C LEU A 47 6.41 9.41 17.51
N ALA A 48 5.50 8.44 17.65
CA ALA A 48 5.57 7.43 18.70
C ALA A 48 6.83 6.54 18.55
N LEU A 49 7.10 6.08 17.32
CA LEU A 49 8.28 5.26 17.03
C LEU A 49 9.59 6.01 17.26
N ALA A 50 9.68 7.25 16.75
CA ALA A 50 10.89 8.05 16.90
C ALA A 50 11.08 8.53 18.36
N GLY A 51 9.99 8.78 19.09
CA GLY A 51 10.02 9.04 20.53
C GLY A 51 10.55 7.83 21.31
N ALA A 52 10.09 6.62 20.99
CA ALA A 52 10.60 5.39 21.59
C ALA A 52 12.09 5.14 21.26
N ALA A 53 12.58 5.64 20.13
CA ALA A 53 13.99 5.62 19.74
C ALA A 53 14.84 6.72 20.43
N GLY A 54 14.24 7.56 21.29
CA GLY A 54 14.95 8.62 22.01
C GLY A 54 15.15 9.91 21.22
N CYS A 55 14.45 10.10 20.10
CA CYS A 55 14.53 11.34 19.35
C CYS A 55 13.83 12.49 20.11
N ALA A 56 14.43 13.69 20.07
CA ALA A 56 13.85 14.87 20.69
C ALA A 56 12.56 15.31 19.97
N LEU A 57 11.52 15.64 20.73
CA LEU A 57 10.20 15.97 20.17
C LEU A 57 10.20 17.23 19.30
N SER A 58 10.92 18.28 19.71
CA SER A 58 10.96 19.57 18.99
C SER A 58 11.41 19.44 17.52
N PRO A 59 12.57 18.84 17.19
CA PRO A 59 12.97 18.68 15.79
C PRO A 59 12.04 17.75 15.01
N MET A 60 11.43 16.75 15.64
CA MET A 60 10.45 15.88 14.98
C MET A 60 9.20 16.65 14.55
N LEU A 61 8.65 17.49 15.43
CA LEU A 61 7.48 18.32 15.09
C LEU A 61 7.80 19.33 13.99
N HIS A 62 9.01 19.89 13.99
CA HIS A 62 9.47 20.77 12.92
C HIS A 62 9.54 20.03 11.57
N GLY A 63 10.23 18.88 11.52
CA GLY A 63 10.35 18.09 10.30
C GLY A 63 9.00 17.62 9.77
N LEU A 64 8.10 17.23 10.66
CA LEU A 64 6.75 16.82 10.31
C LEU A 64 5.89 17.96 9.73
N ARG A 65 6.07 19.19 10.23
CA ARG A 65 5.40 20.40 9.69
C ARG A 65 5.90 20.77 8.29
N GLU A 66 7.15 20.45 7.97
CA GLU A 66 7.74 20.73 6.66
C GLU A 66 7.55 19.60 5.65
N TYR A 67 7.32 18.38 6.14
CA TYR A 67 7.14 17.18 5.32
C TYR A 67 5.97 17.35 4.34
N ARG A 68 6.27 17.22 3.03
CA ARG A 68 5.31 17.43 1.94
C ARG A 68 4.68 16.12 1.44
N GLY A 69 5.03 14.98 2.02
CA GLY A 69 4.68 13.67 1.49
C GLY A 69 5.78 13.07 0.63
N GLU A 70 5.61 11.80 0.28
CA GLU A 70 6.49 11.13 -0.67
C GLU A 70 6.19 11.56 -2.11
N PRO A 71 7.21 11.70 -2.98
CA PRO A 71 7.01 11.77 -4.43
C PRO A 71 6.24 10.54 -4.93
N HIS A 72 5.59 10.65 -6.09
CA HIS A 72 4.82 9.56 -6.72
C HIS A 72 3.56 9.10 -5.94
N ARG A 73 2.93 10.02 -5.20
CA ARG A 73 1.60 9.84 -4.60
C ARG A 73 0.58 10.70 -5.34
N VAL A 74 0.07 10.20 -6.46
CA VAL A 74 -0.87 10.91 -7.34
C VAL A 74 -0.26 12.22 -7.87
N GLU A 75 0.97 12.13 -8.36
CA GLU A 75 1.74 13.28 -8.85
C GLU A 75 1.45 13.52 -10.34
N PRO A 76 1.02 14.72 -10.78
CA PRO A 76 0.88 15.02 -12.20
C PRO A 76 2.28 15.05 -12.85
N VAL A 77 2.50 14.20 -13.85
CA VAL A 77 3.82 14.03 -14.49
C VAL A 77 3.89 14.61 -15.89
N ALA A 78 2.78 14.64 -16.64
CA ALA A 78 2.75 15.15 -18.00
C ALA A 78 1.33 15.46 -18.48
N ILE A 79 1.22 16.33 -19.49
CA ILE A 79 0.05 16.45 -20.34
C ILE A 79 0.50 16.17 -21.78
N VAL A 80 -0.08 15.15 -22.41
CA VAL A 80 0.22 14.78 -23.81
C VAL A 80 -1.10 14.59 -24.53
N ASP A 81 -1.28 15.25 -25.67
CA ASP A 81 -2.52 15.22 -26.45
C ASP A 81 -3.77 15.45 -25.59
N GLU A 82 -3.71 16.47 -24.72
CA GLU A 82 -4.77 16.86 -23.78
C GLU A 82 -5.08 15.82 -22.68
N VAL A 83 -4.31 14.72 -22.61
CA VAL A 83 -4.41 13.71 -21.56
C VAL A 83 -3.42 14.02 -20.45
N GLU A 84 -3.94 14.20 -19.23
CA GLU A 84 -3.13 14.40 -18.03
C GLU A 84 -2.75 13.04 -17.40
N TYR A 85 -1.46 12.86 -17.15
CA TYR A 85 -0.88 11.63 -16.61
C TYR A 85 -0.49 11.85 -15.14
N PHE A 86 -0.86 10.89 -14.29
CA PHE A 86 -0.56 10.89 -12.87
C PHE A 86 0.28 9.67 -12.49
N ASP A 87 1.35 9.86 -11.73
CA ASP A 87 2.16 8.80 -11.14
C ASP A 87 1.70 8.50 -9.71
N ASP A 88 1.18 7.29 -9.51
CA ASP A 88 0.84 6.71 -8.21
C ASP A 88 1.56 5.36 -7.99
N SER A 89 2.81 5.26 -8.47
CA SER A 89 3.63 4.02 -8.34
C SER A 89 3.89 3.60 -6.89
N LYS A 90 3.69 4.50 -5.91
CA LYS A 90 3.74 4.18 -4.47
C LYS A 90 2.41 3.71 -3.89
N GLY A 91 1.32 3.74 -4.66
CA GLY A 91 0.02 3.14 -4.36
C GLY A 91 0.05 1.61 -4.40
N THR A 92 0.98 0.99 -3.68
CA THR A 92 1.24 -0.47 -3.71
C THR A 92 0.25 -1.30 -2.87
N ASN A 93 -0.83 -0.68 -2.40
CA ASN A 93 -1.89 -1.34 -1.65
C ASN A 93 -3.25 -0.88 -2.14
N VAL A 94 -4.25 -1.73 -1.91
CA VAL A 94 -5.63 -1.49 -2.34
C VAL A 94 -6.19 -0.16 -1.84
N GLY A 95 -5.93 0.20 -0.58
CA GLY A 95 -6.43 1.45 0.00
C GLY A 95 -5.89 2.70 -0.69
N ALA A 96 -4.62 2.68 -1.10
CA ALA A 96 -4.01 3.78 -1.83
C ALA A 96 -4.65 3.97 -3.21
N THR A 97 -4.85 2.88 -3.96
CA THR A 97 -5.55 2.93 -5.26
C THR A 97 -7.00 3.40 -5.11
N VAL A 98 -7.72 2.98 -4.06
CA VAL A 98 -9.08 3.47 -3.77
C VAL A 98 -9.07 4.99 -3.55
N ALA A 99 -8.12 5.50 -2.75
CA ALA A 99 -8.00 6.93 -2.48
C ALA A 99 -7.67 7.73 -3.75
N ALA A 100 -6.76 7.22 -4.58
CA ALA A 100 -6.39 7.84 -5.85
C ALA A 100 -7.58 7.90 -6.82
N LEU A 101 -8.31 6.79 -6.99
CA LEU A 101 -9.53 6.73 -7.81
C LEU A 101 -10.61 7.69 -7.33
N SER A 102 -10.83 7.76 -6.01
CA SER A 102 -11.85 8.64 -5.43
C SER A 102 -11.47 10.11 -5.53
N GLY A 103 -10.18 10.44 -5.44
CA GLY A 103 -9.70 11.82 -5.54
C GLY A 103 -9.65 12.34 -6.98
N LEU A 104 -9.03 11.59 -7.89
CA LEU A 104 -8.95 11.98 -9.31
C LEU A 104 -10.30 11.84 -10.03
N GLY A 105 -11.14 10.94 -9.54
CA GLY A 105 -12.42 10.59 -10.14
C GLY A 105 -13.58 11.56 -9.88
N VAL A 106 -13.37 12.61 -9.07
CA VAL A 106 -14.42 13.59 -8.72
C VAL A 106 -14.85 14.40 -9.94
N ASP A 107 -13.87 14.92 -10.70
CA ASP A 107 -14.13 15.87 -11.78
C ASP A 107 -14.10 15.21 -13.17
N ARG A 108 -13.57 13.99 -13.26
CA ARG A 108 -13.30 13.33 -14.55
C ARG A 108 -13.26 11.81 -14.43
N ARG A 109 -13.48 11.12 -15.55
CA ARG A 109 -13.22 9.67 -15.63
C ARG A 109 -11.74 9.41 -15.87
N VAL A 110 -11.18 8.41 -15.18
CA VAL A 110 -9.76 8.07 -15.25
C VAL A 110 -9.52 6.76 -15.99
N VAL A 111 -8.39 6.65 -16.70
CA VAL A 111 -7.87 5.36 -17.17
C VAL A 111 -6.84 4.90 -16.17
N VAL A 112 -7.06 3.72 -15.59
CA VAL A 112 -6.21 3.20 -14.52
C VAL A 112 -5.38 2.02 -15.00
N ILE A 113 -4.09 2.04 -14.67
CA ILE A 113 -3.16 0.95 -14.94
C ILE A 113 -2.90 0.22 -13.61
N LEU A 114 -3.36 -1.03 -13.50
CA LEU A 114 -3.17 -1.87 -12.31
C LEU A 114 -2.27 -3.03 -12.64
N GLY A 115 -1.34 -3.36 -11.77
CA GLY A 115 -0.49 -4.53 -11.95
C GLY A 115 0.50 -4.74 -10.83
N GLY A 116 1.29 -5.79 -10.96
CA GLY A 116 2.27 -6.19 -9.94
C GLY A 116 1.82 -7.38 -9.10
N ASP A 117 2.60 -7.66 -8.06
CA ASP A 117 2.33 -8.73 -7.10
C ASP A 117 1.35 -8.23 -6.03
N GLY A 118 0.16 -8.85 -6.01
CA GLY A 118 -0.88 -8.50 -5.07
C GLY A 118 -0.62 -8.94 -3.63
N LYS A 119 0.42 -9.74 -3.37
CA LYS A 119 0.85 -10.18 -2.02
C LYS A 119 -0.31 -10.75 -1.17
N GLY A 120 -1.30 -11.38 -1.80
CA GLY A 120 -2.47 -11.95 -1.14
C GLY A 120 -3.49 -10.94 -0.59
N GLN A 121 -3.46 -9.67 -1.02
CA GLN A 121 -4.45 -8.67 -0.62
C GLN A 121 -5.84 -8.96 -1.22
N ASP A 122 -6.88 -8.57 -0.49
CA ASP A 122 -8.26 -8.56 -0.99
C ASP A 122 -8.50 -7.30 -1.84
N PHE A 123 -8.85 -7.51 -3.11
CA PHE A 123 -9.11 -6.46 -4.09
C PHE A 123 -10.60 -6.07 -4.18
N SER A 124 -11.49 -6.74 -3.44
CA SER A 124 -12.92 -6.44 -3.41
C SER A 124 -13.24 -4.95 -3.20
N PRO A 125 -12.50 -4.20 -2.35
CA PRO A 125 -12.74 -2.76 -2.16
C PRO A 125 -12.52 -1.88 -3.41
N LEU A 126 -11.87 -2.38 -4.46
CA LEU A 126 -11.67 -1.63 -5.70
C LEU A 126 -12.91 -1.63 -6.61
N ALA A 127 -13.83 -2.58 -6.43
CA ALA A 127 -14.94 -2.78 -7.36
C ALA A 127 -15.82 -1.52 -7.51
N GLU A 128 -16.19 -0.91 -6.39
CA GLU A 128 -17.05 0.28 -6.38
C GLU A 128 -16.32 1.52 -6.95
N PRO A 129 -15.12 1.91 -6.47
CA PRO A 129 -14.40 3.07 -7.02
C PRO A 129 -14.08 2.93 -8.50
N VAL A 130 -13.70 1.73 -8.96
CA VAL A 130 -13.43 1.48 -10.39
C VAL A 130 -14.71 1.66 -11.21
N SER A 131 -15.84 1.10 -10.77
CA SER A 131 -17.12 1.25 -11.48
C SER A 131 -17.56 2.70 -11.62
N LYS A 132 -17.38 3.50 -10.55
CA LYS A 132 -17.77 4.91 -10.51
C LYS A 132 -16.85 5.80 -11.34
N HIS A 133 -15.53 5.66 -11.17
CA HIS A 133 -14.56 6.66 -11.63
C HIS A 133 -13.74 6.21 -12.84
N ALA A 134 -13.56 4.91 -13.07
CA ALA A 134 -12.75 4.45 -14.19
C ALA A 134 -13.55 4.50 -15.51
N ARG A 135 -12.88 4.96 -16.57
CA ARG A 135 -13.30 4.76 -17.97
C ARG A 135 -12.85 3.41 -18.49
N ALA A 136 -11.62 3.02 -18.14
CA ALA A 136 -10.99 1.77 -18.54
C ALA A 136 -9.96 1.35 -17.51
N VAL A 137 -9.69 0.05 -17.46
CA VAL A 137 -8.65 -0.56 -16.61
C VAL A 137 -7.70 -1.36 -17.49
N VAL A 138 -6.43 -0.99 -17.46
CA VAL A 138 -5.34 -1.75 -18.08
C VAL A 138 -4.68 -2.59 -17.01
N ARG A 139 -4.63 -3.91 -17.20
CA ARG A 139 -4.00 -4.83 -16.24
C ARG A 139 -2.64 -5.31 -16.72
N LEU A 140 -1.58 -4.98 -15.99
CA LEU A 140 -0.23 -5.48 -16.20
C LEU A 140 -0.01 -6.76 -15.37
N ARG A 141 0.45 -7.82 -16.02
CA ARG A 141 0.79 -9.10 -15.36
C ARG A 141 2.27 -9.10 -14.97
N VAL A 142 2.60 -9.62 -13.78
CA VAL A 142 3.99 -9.96 -13.43
C VAL A 142 4.48 -11.05 -14.37
N LEU A 143 5.55 -10.77 -15.12
CA LEU A 143 6.21 -11.80 -15.92
C LEU A 143 6.73 -12.89 -14.98
N PRO A 144 6.48 -14.18 -15.26
CA PRO A 144 7.12 -15.24 -14.50
C PRO A 144 8.64 -15.09 -14.62
N PRO A 145 9.42 -15.49 -13.60
CA PRO A 145 10.87 -15.50 -13.71
C PRO A 145 11.25 -16.27 -14.97
N GLN A 146 11.96 -15.60 -15.88
CA GLN A 146 12.54 -16.23 -17.07
C GLN A 146 13.41 -17.38 -16.57
N ARG A 147 13.01 -18.63 -16.82
CA ARG A 147 13.88 -19.76 -16.51
C ARG A 147 15.10 -19.63 -17.41
N CYS A 148 16.28 -19.42 -16.82
CA CYS A 148 17.54 -19.50 -17.54
C CYS A 148 17.62 -20.87 -18.24
N PRO A 149 17.98 -20.94 -19.53
CA PRO A 149 18.07 -22.20 -20.26
C PRO A 149 18.99 -23.25 -19.62
N HIS A 150 19.92 -22.82 -18.77
CA HIS A 150 20.88 -23.69 -18.06
C HIS A 150 20.27 -24.56 -16.95
N ASP A 151 19.08 -24.25 -16.43
CA ASP A 151 18.44 -25.03 -15.35
C ASP A 151 17.84 -26.38 -15.81
N ARG A 152 17.99 -26.74 -17.09
CA ARG A 152 17.53 -28.04 -17.63
C ARG A 152 18.57 -29.17 -17.54
N ALA A 153 19.79 -28.92 -17.08
CA ALA A 153 20.88 -29.89 -17.18
C ALA A 153 20.98 -30.93 -16.04
N HIS A 154 20.15 -30.87 -14.98
CA HIS A 154 20.32 -31.75 -13.81
C HIS A 154 19.12 -32.66 -13.45
N ARG A 155 18.24 -32.98 -14.41
CA ARG A 155 17.29 -34.10 -14.24
C ARG A 155 17.48 -35.16 -15.31
N GLY A 156 18.45 -36.02 -15.10
CA GLY A 156 18.65 -37.23 -15.86
C GLY A 156 19.67 -38.11 -15.16
N VAL A 157 19.19 -39.05 -14.36
CA VAL A 157 19.64 -40.45 -14.17
C VAL A 157 19.02 -40.93 -12.85
N GLY A 158 18.08 -41.87 -12.93
CA GLY A 158 17.51 -42.55 -11.77
C GLY A 158 16.11 -43.11 -12.04
N ASP A 159 16.05 -44.42 -12.22
CA ASP A 159 14.88 -45.31 -12.14
C ASP A 159 13.89 -45.33 -13.32
N ASP A 160 14.37 -45.97 -14.38
CA ASP A 160 13.55 -46.73 -15.31
C ASP A 160 13.14 -48.07 -14.67
N HIS A 161 11.92 -48.17 -14.16
CA HIS A 161 11.22 -49.46 -14.11
C HIS A 161 9.69 -49.31 -14.05
N ARG A 162 9.07 -49.78 -15.15
CA ARG A 162 7.67 -50.24 -15.28
C ARG A 162 6.58 -49.18 -15.09
N ARG A 163 5.95 -48.81 -16.21
CA ARG A 163 4.58 -49.26 -16.52
C ARG A 163 4.14 -48.83 -17.91
N SER A 164 3.67 -49.84 -18.62
CA SER A 164 2.98 -49.81 -19.88
C SER A 164 1.62 -49.11 -19.80
N HIS A 165 1.18 -48.60 -20.95
CA HIS A 165 -0.19 -48.47 -21.45
C HIS A 165 -0.79 -47.07 -21.63
N ARG A 166 -1.09 -46.84 -22.92
CA ARG A 166 -2.23 -46.12 -23.52
C ARG A 166 -2.09 -44.61 -23.69
N LEU A 167 -1.71 -44.28 -24.92
CA LEU A 167 -2.05 -43.05 -25.63
C LEU A 167 -3.53 -42.71 -25.43
N ARG A 168 -3.81 -41.53 -24.87
CA ARG A 168 -5.14 -40.90 -24.94
C ARG A 168 -5.21 -40.08 -26.24
N PRO A 169 -6.30 -40.15 -27.02
CA PRO A 169 -6.46 -39.30 -28.19
C PRO A 169 -6.84 -37.87 -27.79
N LEU A 170 -6.37 -36.92 -28.60
CA LEU A 170 -6.66 -35.48 -28.51
C LEU A 170 -8.16 -35.18 -28.69
N PRO A 171 -8.74 -34.18 -27.99
CA PRO A 171 -10.07 -33.70 -28.31
C PRO A 171 -10.06 -32.87 -29.60
N ARG A 172 -11.06 -33.11 -30.45
CA ARG A 172 -11.31 -32.41 -31.71
C ARG A 172 -11.63 -30.93 -31.47
N LEU A 173 -11.06 -30.07 -32.31
CA LEU A 173 -11.48 -28.67 -32.51
C LEU A 173 -12.99 -28.60 -32.79
N GLN A 174 -13.72 -27.85 -31.97
CA GLN A 174 -15.08 -27.42 -32.29
C GLN A 174 -15.04 -26.04 -32.96
N HIS A 175 -15.69 -25.95 -34.12
CA HIS A 175 -15.99 -24.73 -34.85
C HIS A 175 -16.86 -23.78 -34.01
N TYR A 176 -16.48 -22.50 -33.96
CA TYR A 176 -17.39 -21.39 -33.65
C TYR A 176 -18.00 -20.87 -34.95
N PRO A 177 -19.33 -20.78 -35.08
CA PRO A 177 -19.95 -19.99 -36.14
C PRO A 177 -19.98 -18.51 -35.74
N HIS A 178 -19.61 -17.65 -36.69
CA HIS A 178 -19.85 -16.22 -36.66
C HIS A 178 -21.34 -15.92 -36.53
N ARG A 179 -21.71 -15.03 -35.60
CA ARG A 179 -22.67 -13.93 -35.79
C ARG A 179 -22.45 -12.87 -34.73
#